data_AF-A0A2N5KQG0-F1
#
_entry.id   AF-A0A2N5KQG0-F1
#
_cell.length_a   1.000
_cell.length_b   1.000
_cell.length_c   1.000
_cell.angle_alpha   90.00
_cell.angle_beta   90.00
_cell.angle_gamma   90.00
#
_symmetry.space_group_name_H-M   'P 1'
#
loop_
_entity.id
_entity.type
_entity.pdbx_description
1 polymer ?
#
loop_
_entity_poly.entity_id
_entity_poly.type
_entity_poly.pdbx_seq_one_letter_code
_entity_poly.pdbx_strand_id
1 'polypeptide(L)' 'MALPELLREIEDRGVTLMAATVEPRLRFRPASRMTPELVEGLRAHKAEILEALEGPRIQDAGEVLELARAHFGEI' A
#
# COMPACT_ATOMS: atom_id res chain seq x y z
N MET A 1 6.44 11.63 -3.28
CA MET A 1 7.01 10.42 -2.65
C MET A 1 6.83 9.27 -3.63
N ALA A 2 7.83 8.42 -3.81
CA ALA A 2 7.68 7.24 -4.66
C ALA A 2 6.87 6.15 -3.94
N LEU A 3 6.16 5.29 -4.68
CA LEU A 3 5.42 4.13 -4.15
C LEU A 3 6.21 3.25 -3.15
N PRO A 4 7.46 2.84 -3.41
CA PRO A 4 8.26 2.05 -2.45
C PRO A 4 8.53 2.77 -1.13
N GLU A 5 8.89 4.06 -1.19
CA GLU A 5 9.17 4.87 0.00
C GLU A 5 7.90 5.03 0.84
N LEU A 6 6.76 5.21 0.17
CA LEU A 6 5.45 5.29 0.79
C LEU A 6 5.09 4.00 1.53
N LEU A 7 5.20 2.85 0.86
CA LEU A 7 4.89 1.54 1.44
C LEU A 7 5.83 1.21 2.60
N ARG A 8 7.13 1.52 2.46
CA ARG A 8 8.11 1.34 3.53
C ARG A 8 7.83 2.23 4.74
N GLU A 9 7.43 3.48 4.54
CA GLU A 9 7.09 4.38 5.64
C GLU A 9 5.79 3.95 6.34
N ILE A 10 4.84 3.38 5.60
CA ILE A 10 3.62 2.78 6.16
C ILE A 10 3.96 1.54 7.00
N GLU A 11 4.83 0.66 6.49
CA GLU A 11 5.32 -0.52 7.21
C GLU A 11 6.11 -0.16 8.47
N ASP A 12 7.04 0.80 8.37
CA ASP A 12 7.85 1.30 9.51
C ASP A 12 6.96 1.86 10.63
N ARG A 13 5.86 2.51 10.25
CA ARG A 13 4.83 2.98 11.17
C ARG A 13 3.93 1.86 11.68
N GLY A 14 4.11 0.62 11.25
CA GLY A 14 3.28 -0.53 11.62
C GLY A 14 1.83 -0.38 11.19
N VAL A 15 1.61 0.20 10.00
CA VAL A 15 0.30 0.35 9.38
C VAL A 15 0.10 -0.76 8.38
N THR A 16 -0.96 -1.54 8.57
CA THR A 16 -1.36 -2.60 7.65
C THR A 16 -2.23 -2.02 6.55
N LEU A 17 -1.87 -2.26 5.29
CA LEU A 17 -2.68 -1.96 4.11
C LEU A 17 -3.50 -3.19 3.72
N MET A 18 -4.77 -2.97 3.40
CA MET A 18 -5.70 -4.03 2.98
C MET A 18 -6.51 -3.54 1.79
N ALA A 19 -6.56 -4.32 0.70
CA ALA A 19 -7.56 -4.12 -0.35
C ALA A 19 -8.90 -4.70 0.09
N ALA A 20 -9.99 -3.95 -0.10
CA ALA A 20 -11.33 -4.53 -0.01
C ALA A 20 -11.58 -5.44 -1.23
N THR A 21 -12.05 -6.65 -0.98
CA THR A 21 -12.27 -7.67 -2.03
C THR A 21 -13.51 -7.42 -2.90
N VAL A 22 -14.40 -6.53 -2.49
CA VAL A 22 -15.70 -6.28 -3.14
C VAL A 22 -15.77 -4.89 -3.79
N GLU A 23 -14.93 -3.95 -3.34
CA GLU A 23 -14.87 -2.59 -3.87
C GLU A 23 -13.40 -2.17 -3.97
N PRO A 24 -12.99 -1.40 -5.00
CA PRO A 24 -11.63 -0.90 -5.17
C PRO A 24 -11.30 0.20 -4.14
N ARG A 25 -11.23 -0.20 -2.87
CA ARG A 25 -10.99 0.64 -1.71
C ARG A 25 -9.82 0.09 -0.91
N LEU A 26 -8.83 0.95 -0.68
CA LEU A 26 -7.74 0.68 0.24
C LEU A 26 -8.21 0.99 1.67
N ARG A 27 -7.99 0.04 2.57
CA ARG A 27 -8.18 0.17 4.01
C ARG A 27 -6.81 0.16 4.66
N PHE A 28 -6.67 0.93 5.73
CA PHE A 28 -5.45 1.00 6.51
C PHE A 28 -5.78 0.97 8.01
N ARG A 29 -4.96 0.27 8.78
CA ARG A 29 -5.09 0.14 10.24
C ARG A 29 -3.70 0.10 10.88
N PRO A 30 -3.42 0.85 11.96
CA PRO A 30 -4.28 1.86 12.59
C PRO A 30 -4.27 3.20 11.82
N ALA A 31 -5.46 3.77 11.60
CA ALA A 31 -5.61 5.08 10.93
C ALA A 31 -4.97 6.24 11.70
N SER A 32 -4.73 6.08 13.00
CA SER A 32 -4.08 7.10 13.85
C SER A 32 -2.61 7.35 13.50
N ARG A 33 -1.97 6.43 12.76
CA ARG A 33 -0.56 6.57 12.32
C ARG A 33 -0.44 7.07 10.88
N MET A 34 -1.57 7.33 10.22
CA MET A 34 -1.60 7.92 8.89
C MET A 34 -1.49 9.44 8.97
N THR A 35 -0.47 9.98 8.32
CA THR A 35 -0.35 11.42 8.07
C THR A 35 -1.03 11.79 6.76
N PRO A 36 -1.50 13.04 6.60
CA PRO A 36 -2.10 13.48 5.34
C PRO A 36 -1.19 13.27 4.13
N GLU A 37 0.12 13.48 4.26
CA GLU A 37 1.10 13.22 3.19
C GLU A 37 1.08 11.76 2.71
N LEU A 38 1.04 10.80 3.63
CA LEU A 38 0.96 9.39 3.28
C LEU A 38 -0.40 9.03 2.65
N VAL A 39 -1.49 9.64 3.11
CA VAL A 39 -2.83 9.45 2.52
C VAL A 39 -2.87 10.00 1.09
N GLU A 40 -2.24 11.15 0.84
CA GLU A 40 -2.11 11.70 -0.50
C GLU A 40 -1.23 10.83 -1.39
N GLY A 41 -0.11 10.30 -0.88
CA GLY A 41 0.71 9.33 -1.60
C GLY A 41 -0.08 8.06 -1.95
N LEU A 42 -0.81 7.48 -1.01
CA LEU A 42 -1.66 6.30 -1.24
C LEU A 42 -2.76 6.59 -2.26
N ARG A 43 -3.30 7.81 -2.27
CA ARG A 43 -4.31 8.23 -3.24
C ARG A 43 -3.71 8.40 -4.63
N ALA A 44 -2.52 8.97 -4.74
CA ALA A 44 -1.80 9.15 -6.01
C ALA A 44 -1.46 7.80 -6.65
N HIS A 45 -1.03 6.83 -5.83
CA HIS A 45 -0.65 5.48 -6.28
C HIS A 45 -1.76 4.43 -6.10
N LYS A 46 -3.00 4.86 -5.89
CA LYS A 46 -4.12 3.95 -5.55
C LYS A 46 -4.32 2.87 -6.62
N ALA A 47 -4.26 3.24 -7.89
CA ALA A 47 -4.47 2.31 -9.00
C ALA A 47 -3.37 1.23 -9.04
N GLU A 48 -2.11 1.65 -8.91
CA GLU A 48 -0.93 0.77 -8.89
C GLU A 48 -0.96 -0.19 -7.69
N ILE A 49 -1.33 0.32 -6.52
CA ILE A 49 -1.48 -0.51 -5.31
C ILE A 49 -2.62 -1.51 -5.48
N LEU A 50 -3.76 -1.12 -6.06
CA LEU A 50 -4.87 -2.03 -6.31
C LEU A 50 -4.52 -3.10 -7.36
N GLU A 51 -3.82 -2.74 -8.44
CA GLU A 51 -3.32 -3.70 -9.42
C GLU A 51 -2.35 -4.71 -8.79
N ALA A 52 -1.43 -4.25 -7.94
CA ALA A 52 -0.53 -5.13 -7.18
C ALA A 52 -1.28 -6.03 -6.19
N LEU A 53 -2.43 -5.57 -5.68
CA LEU A 53 -3.26 -6.28 -4.70
C LEU A 53 -4.31 -7.23 -5.31
N GLU A 54 -4.59 -7.17 -6.61
CA GLU A 54 -5.51 -8.12 -7.30
C GLU A 54 -4.93 -9.55 -7.39
N GLY A 55 -3.68 -9.78 -6.94
CA GLY A 55 -3.10 -11.09 -6.66
C GLY A 55 -3.63 -11.76 -5.37
N PRO A 56 -3.14 -12.96 -4.98
CA PRO A 56 -3.65 -13.71 -3.83
C PRO A 56 -3.53 -12.93 -2.52
N ARG A 57 -4.62 -12.26 -2.13
CA ARG A 57 -4.98 -11.75 -0.79
C ARG A 57 -3.78 -11.35 0.08
N ILE A 58 -3.15 -10.23 -0.25
CA ILE A 58 -2.13 -9.63 0.60
C ILE A 58 -2.76 -9.14 1.90
N GLN A 59 -2.19 -9.58 3.02
CA GLN A 59 -2.68 -9.27 4.37
C GLN A 59 -1.83 -8.20 5.06
N ASP A 60 -0.67 -7.87 4.51
CA ASP A 60 0.31 -6.97 5.13
C ASP A 60 0.95 -5.97 4.14
N ALA A 61 1.37 -4.80 4.63
CA ALA A 61 2.02 -3.77 3.82
C ALA A 61 3.37 -4.21 3.23
N GLY A 62 4.09 -5.10 3.91
CA GLY A 62 5.35 -5.66 3.42
C GLY A 62 5.16 -6.57 2.21
N GLU A 63 4.10 -7.38 2.21
CA GLU A 63 3.70 -8.16 1.03
C GLU A 63 3.36 -7.24 -0.15
N VAL A 64 2.72 -6.08 0.09
CA VAL A 64 2.46 -5.08 -0.98
C VAL A 64 3.76 -4.50 -1.52
N LEU A 65 4.73 -4.22 -0.65
CA LEU A 65 6.04 -3.69 -1.06
C LEU A 65 6.83 -4.70 -1.89
N GLU A 66 6.82 -5.98 -1.48
CA GLU A 66 7.46 -7.06 -2.25
C GLU A 66 6.79 -7.25 -3.61
N LEU A 67 5.45 -7.23 -3.67
CA LEU A 67 4.71 -7.34 -4.93
C LEU A 67 4.91 -6.13 -5.84
N ALA A 68 4.94 -4.92 -5.27
CA ALA A 68 5.29 -3.72 -6.02
C ALA A 68 6.72 -3.81 -6.57
N ARG A 69 7.70 -4.27 -5.78
CA ARG A 69 9.08 -4.46 -6.24
C ARG A 69 9.18 -5.52 -7.35
N ALA A 70 8.43 -6.61 -7.23
CA ALA A 70 8.39 -7.67 -8.25
C ALA A 70 7.70 -7.20 -9.55
N HIS A 71 6.70 -6.32 -9.45
CA HIS A 71 5.91 -5.85 -10.59
C HIS A 71 6.56 -4.67 -11.31
N PHE A 72 7.18 -3.74 -10.58
CA PHE A 72 7.72 -2.49 -11.11
C PHE A 72 9.27 -2.49 -11.27
N GLY A 73 9.98 -3.53 -10.80
CA GLY A 73 11.45 -3.61 -10.84
C GLY A 73 12.12 -2.98 -9.61
N GLU A 74 13.45 -2.96 -9.51
CA GLU A 74 14.15 -2.30 -8.39
C GLU A 74 13.75 -0.83 -8.28
N ILE A 75 12.93 -0.55 -7.26
CA ILE A 75 12.46 0.78 -6.86
C ILE A 75 13.26 1.28 -5.67
#